data_AF-A0A354M614-F1
#
_entry.id   AF-A0A354M614-F1
#
_cell.length_a   1.000
_cell.length_b   1.000
_cell.length_c   1.000
_cell.angle_alpha   90.00
_cell.angle_beta   90.00
_cell.angle_gamma   90.00
#
_symmetry.space_group_name_H-M   'P 1'
#
loop_
_entity.id
_entity.type
_entity.pdbx_description
1 polymer ?
#
loop_
_entity_poly.entity_id
_entity_poly.type
_entity_poly.pdbx_seq_one_letter_code
_entity_poly.pdbx_strand_id
1 'polypeptide(L)'
;MLGFRIVINGEEEISVISDNLVHVMMNIGHGYDIMCIDGIDSKSYHLRWHKRKLKLGDKIKIRVTKVDEEIYPLLERYPINRAELIERYYALKKELEGKSER
;
A
#
# COMPACT_ATOMS: atom_id res chain seq x y z
N MET A 1 -4.33 13.32 -13.23
CA MET A 1 -4.38 11.82 -13.38
C MET A 1 -5.51 11.28 -12.49
N LEU A 2 -6.09 10.10 -12.76
CA LEU A 2 -7.06 9.51 -11.82
C LEU A 2 -6.34 9.04 -10.55
N GLY A 3 -6.93 9.31 -9.38
CA GLY A 3 -6.40 8.92 -8.09
C GLY A 3 -7.45 9.03 -6.99
N PHE A 4 -6.99 9.09 -5.74
CA PHE A 4 -7.84 9.23 -4.58
C PHE A 4 -7.71 10.60 -3.93
N ARG A 5 -8.83 11.12 -3.43
CA ARG A 5 -8.88 12.11 -2.36
C ARG A 5 -9.49 11.44 -1.14
N ILE A 6 -8.78 11.48 -0.03
CA ILE A 6 -9.12 10.75 1.18
C ILE A 6 -9.17 11.73 2.35
N VAL A 7 -10.29 11.75 3.07
CA VAL A 7 -10.44 12.57 4.28
C VAL A 7 -10.76 11.63 5.43
N ILE A 8 -9.99 11.72 6.50
CA ILE A 8 -10.15 10.91 7.71
C ILE A 8 -10.56 11.84 8.84
N ASN A 9 -11.68 11.57 9.51
CA ASN A 9 -12.21 12.36 10.64
C ASN A 9 -12.43 13.86 10.36
N GLY A 10 -12.47 14.28 9.08
CA GLY A 10 -12.56 15.69 8.71
C GLY A 10 -11.23 16.45 8.82
N GLU A 11 -10.12 15.73 8.97
CA GLU A 11 -8.76 16.27 8.94
C GLU A 11 -8.35 16.66 7.50
N GLU A 12 -7.06 16.98 7.31
CA GLU A 12 -6.49 17.34 6.01
C GLU A 12 -6.76 16.28 4.92
N GLU A 13 -6.98 16.76 3.69
CA GLU A 13 -7.23 15.89 2.54
C GLU A 13 -5.92 15.24 2.06
N ILE A 14 -5.93 13.92 1.96
CA ILE A 14 -4.84 13.13 1.40
C ILE A 14 -5.17 12.85 -0.07
N SER A 15 -4.55 13.61 -0.97
CA SER A 15 -4.62 13.45 -2.41
C SER A 15 -3.46 12.59 -2.92
N VAL A 16 -3.75 11.48 -3.60
CA VAL A 16 -2.71 10.55 -4.07
C VAL A 16 -2.92 10.09 -5.50
N ILE A 17 -1.83 10.01 -6.23
CA ILE A 17 -1.75 9.46 -7.59
C ILE A 17 -0.45 8.67 -7.76
N SER A 18 -0.48 7.73 -8.69
CA SER A 18 0.72 7.04 -9.18
C SER A 18 0.51 6.66 -10.64
N ASP A 19 1.60 6.60 -11.39
CA ASP A 19 1.61 6.25 -12.81
C ASP A 19 1.35 4.75 -13.06
N ASN A 20 1.39 3.91 -12.02
CA ASN A 20 1.09 2.48 -12.11
C ASN A 20 -0.08 2.06 -11.18
N LEU A 21 0.05 2.22 -9.85
CA LEU A 21 -1.01 1.82 -8.92
C LEU A 21 -1.11 2.75 -7.70
N VAL A 22 -2.33 3.06 -7.29
CA VAL A 22 -2.66 3.58 -5.95
C VAL A 22 -3.70 2.68 -5.30
N HIS A 23 -3.58 2.46 -4.00
CA HIS A 23 -4.54 1.67 -3.24
C HIS A 23 -4.65 2.15 -1.78
N VAL A 24 -5.80 1.86 -1.19
CA VAL A 24 -6.05 2.02 0.24
C VAL A 24 -6.22 0.63 0.82
N MET A 25 -5.37 0.27 1.77
CA MET A 25 -5.43 -1.02 2.47
C MET A 25 -5.90 -0.79 3.90
N MET A 26 -6.89 -1.56 4.33
CA MET A 26 -7.37 -1.58 5.72
C MET A 26 -7.30 -3.02 6.25
N ASN A 27 -6.57 -3.22 7.32
CA ASN A 27 -6.55 -4.46 8.10
C ASN A 27 -7.34 -4.20 9.38
N ILE A 28 -8.32 -5.06 9.70
CA ILE A 28 -9.14 -4.97 10.91
C ILE A 28 -9.22 -6.36 11.53
N GLY A 29 -8.94 -6.45 12.83
CA GLY A 29 -8.89 -7.68 13.60
C GLY A 29 -7.46 -8.12 13.97
N HIS A 30 -7.37 -9.17 14.78
CA HIS A 30 -6.11 -9.80 15.22
C HIS A 30 -5.07 -8.83 15.83
N GLY A 31 -5.52 -7.75 16.46
CA GLY A 31 -4.64 -6.74 17.07
C GLY A 31 -3.91 -5.85 16.06
N TYR A 32 -4.31 -5.90 14.78
CA TYR A 32 -3.66 -5.19 13.69
C TYR A 32 -4.64 -4.30 12.90
N ASP A 33 -5.30 -3.40 13.64
CA ASP A 33 -6.25 -2.44 13.08
C ASP A 33 -5.50 -1.26 12.44
N ILE A 34 -5.05 -1.41 11.20
CA ILE A 34 -4.26 -0.39 10.50
C ILE A 34 -4.84 -0.03 9.15
N MET A 35 -4.59 1.20 8.74
CA MET A 35 -4.86 1.70 7.40
C MET A 35 -3.56 2.22 6.79
N CYS A 36 -3.32 1.86 5.52
CA CYS A 36 -2.24 2.40 4.70
C CYS A 36 -2.81 3.00 3.42
N ILE A 37 -2.21 4.10 2.97
CA ILE A 37 -2.44 4.70 1.66
C ILE A 37 -1.13 4.58 0.91
N ASP A 38 -1.10 3.62 0.00
CA ASP A 38 0.12 3.11 -0.63
C ASP A 38 -0.05 3.04 -2.15
N GLY A 39 1.06 2.86 -2.87
CA GLY A 39 1.08 2.79 -4.32
C GLY A 39 2.33 2.12 -4.85
N ILE A 40 2.41 2.00 -6.16
CA ILE A 40 3.57 1.48 -6.88
C ILE A 40 3.80 2.38 -8.08
N ASP A 41 5.01 2.89 -8.28
CA ASP A 41 5.37 3.66 -9.47
C ASP A 41 5.77 2.76 -10.66
N SER A 42 5.93 3.36 -11.84
CA SER A 42 6.37 2.67 -13.07
C SER A 42 7.76 2.03 -12.95
N LYS A 43 8.57 2.44 -11.98
CA LYS A 43 9.88 1.88 -11.67
C LYS A 43 9.81 0.79 -10.59
N SER A 44 8.61 0.31 -10.26
CA SER A 44 8.38 -0.74 -9.25
C SER A 44 8.84 -0.34 -7.84
N TYR A 45 8.91 0.96 -7.53
CA TYR A 45 9.05 1.40 -6.15
C TYR A 45 7.69 1.39 -5.47
N HIS A 46 7.65 0.86 -4.26
CA HIS A 46 6.53 1.08 -3.36
C HIS A 46 6.54 2.53 -2.87
N LEU A 47 5.34 3.10 -2.83
CA LEU A 47 5.04 4.43 -2.35
C LEU A 47 4.15 4.30 -1.12
N ARG A 48 4.43 5.06 -0.07
CA ARG A 48 3.56 5.20 1.10
C ARG A 48 3.34 6.67 1.37
N TRP A 49 2.09 7.10 1.42
CA TRP A 49 1.71 8.47 1.78
C TRP A 49 1.25 8.56 3.22
N HIS A 50 0.58 7.52 3.72
CA HIS A 50 0.02 7.55 5.05
C HIS A 50 -0.08 6.16 5.65
N LYS A 51 0.13 6.09 6.97
CA LYS A 51 -0.08 4.89 7.77
C LYS A 51 -0.59 5.30 9.14
N ARG A 52 -1.72 4.73 9.56
CA ARG A 52 -2.28 4.99 10.89
C ARG A 52 -2.94 3.75 11.47
N LYS A 53 -3.06 3.75 12.81
CA LYS A 53 -3.94 2.83 13.52
C LYS A 53 -5.38 3.31 13.38
N LEU A 54 -6.30 2.39 13.11
CA LEU A 54 -7.73 2.64 13.10
C LEU A 54 -8.29 2.56 14.53
N LYS A 55 -9.28 3.40 14.82
CA LYS A 55 -10.01 3.41 16.08
C LYS A 55 -11.50 3.31 15.82
N LEU A 56 -12.22 2.71 16.78
CA LEU A 56 -13.67 2.69 16.75
C LEU A 56 -14.22 4.12 16.63
N GLY A 57 -15.07 4.36 15.62
CA GLY A 57 -15.64 5.67 15.35
C GLY A 57 -14.89 6.51 14.32
N ASP A 58 -13.72 6.07 13.82
CA ASP A 58 -13.04 6.72 12.70
C ASP A 58 -13.98 6.81 11.48
N LYS A 59 -14.03 7.97 10.83
CA LYS A 59 -14.82 8.25 9.63
C LYS A 59 -13.90 8.48 8.46
N ILE A 60 -13.96 7.62 7.45
CA ILE A 60 -13.11 7.68 6.27
C ILE A 60 -13.98 7.97 5.04
N LYS A 61 -13.64 9.02 4.29
CA LYS A 61 -14.25 9.33 3.00
C LYS A 61 -13.21 9.17 1.92
N ILE A 62 -13.49 8.33 0.92
CA ILE A 62 -12.61 8.10 -0.23
C ILE A 62 -13.38 8.49 -1.48
N ARG A 63 -12.77 9.32 -2.32
CA ARG A 63 -13.31 9.71 -3.63
C ARG A 63 -12.29 9.39 -4.71
N VAL A 64 -12.75 8.71 -5.77
CA VAL A 64 -12.00 8.61 -7.02
C VAL A 64 -12.21 9.89 -7.81
N THR A 65 -11.13 10.58 -8.17
CA THR A 65 -11.19 11.87 -8.86
C THR A 65 -9.97 12.08 -9.73
N LYS A 66 -10.05 13.05 -10.65
CA LYS A 66 -8.84 13.66 -11.20
C LYS A 66 -8.13 14.47 -10.10
N VAL A 67 -6.84 14.23 -9.97
CA VAL A 67 -5.90 14.97 -9.12
C VAL A 67 -4.86 15.58 -10.05
N ASP A 68 -4.74 16.90 -9.98
CA ASP A 68 -4.08 17.66 -11.04
C ASP A 68 -2.72 18.22 -10.57
N GLU A 69 -2.58 18.71 -9.33
CA GLU A 69 -1.30 19.35 -8.90
C GLU A 69 -0.92 19.13 -7.42
N GLU A 70 -1.87 19.25 -6.48
CA GLU A 70 -1.56 19.04 -5.06
C GLU A 70 -1.60 17.56 -4.71
N ILE A 71 -0.43 16.92 -4.59
CA ILE A 71 -0.26 15.55 -4.12
C ILE A 71 0.26 15.59 -2.69
N TYR A 72 -0.35 14.80 -1.82
CA TYR A 72 0.09 14.65 -0.45
C TYR A 72 1.56 14.17 -0.41
N PRO A 73 2.41 14.68 0.51
CA PRO A 73 3.81 14.27 0.60
C PRO A 73 3.98 12.76 0.81
N LEU A 74 5.00 12.17 0.17
CA LEU A 74 5.38 10.79 0.42
C LEU A 74 6.02 10.66 1.80
N LEU A 75 5.55 9.67 2.56
CA LEU A 75 6.18 9.22 3.81
C LEU A 75 7.39 8.33 3.51
N GLU A 76 7.23 7.36 2.61
CA GLU A 76 8.30 6.43 2.21
C GLU A 76 8.25 6.14 0.71
N ARG A 77 9.44 5.94 0.13
CA ARG A 77 9.62 5.37 -1.21
C ARG A 77 10.74 4.35 -1.17
N TYR A 78 10.43 3.09 -1.44
CA TYR A 78 11.41 2.00 -1.32
C TYR A 78 11.26 1.01 -2.47
N PRO A 79 12.38 0.42 -2.94
CA PRO A 79 12.35 -0.52 -4.05
C PRO A 79 11.69 -1.84 -3.62
N ILE A 80 11.07 -2.55 -4.56
CA ILE A 80 10.78 -3.97 -4.39
C ILE A 80 12.12 -4.72 -4.33
N ASN A 81 12.37 -5.47 -3.25
CA ASN A 81 13.51 -6.38 -3.17
C ASN A 81 13.24 -7.64 -4.02
N ARG A 82 13.27 -7.47 -5.34
CA ARG A 82 12.94 -8.53 -6.30
C ARG A 82 13.92 -9.71 -6.21
N ALA A 83 15.18 -9.44 -5.89
CA ALA A 83 16.21 -10.46 -5.70
C ALA A 83 15.82 -11.41 -4.55
N GLU A 84 15.48 -10.85 -3.39
CA GLU A 84 15.06 -11.65 -2.23
C GLU A 84 13.79 -12.46 -2.51
N LEU A 85 12.81 -11.89 -3.22
CA LEU A 85 11.60 -12.62 -3.60
C LEU A 85 11.90 -13.83 -4.50
N ILE A 86 12.81 -13.67 -5.46
CA ILE A 86 13.24 -14.76 -6.34
C ILE A 86 13.98 -15.83 -5.54
N GLU A 87 14.89 -15.44 -4.66
CA GLU A 87 15.63 -16.37 -3.79
C GLU A 87 14.67 -17.16 -2.88
N ARG A 88 13.73 -16.48 -2.22
CA ARG A 88 12.70 -17.13 -1.38
C ARG A 88 11.84 -18.10 -2.20
N TYR A 89 11.46 -17.74 -3.42
CA TYR A 89 10.69 -18.62 -4.29
C TYR A 89 11.43 -19.93 -4.59
N TYR A 90 12.70 -19.85 -5.02
CA TYR A 90 13.46 -21.05 -5.34
C TYR A 90 13.79 -21.89 -4.11
N ALA A 91 14.07 -21.26 -2.97
CA ALA A 91 14.25 -21.97 -1.70
C ALA A 91 12.99 -22.75 -1.31
N LEU A 92 11.81 -22.11 -1.35
CA LEU A 92 10.54 -22.73 -1.02
C LEU A 92 10.17 -23.84 -2.01
N LYS A 93 10.42 -23.63 -3.30
CA LYS A 93 10.21 -24.64 -4.34
C LYS A 93 10.99 -25.92 -4.03
N LYS A 94 12.27 -25.79 -3.72
CA LYS A 94 13.14 -26.94 -3.38
C LYS A 94 12.68 -27.65 -2.10
N GLU A 95 12.22 -26.91 -1.10
CA GLU A 95 11.67 -27.49 0.13
C GLU A 95 10.41 -28.32 -0.13
N LEU A 96 9.50 -27.82 -0.97
CA LEU A 96 8.25 -28.49 -1.29
C LEU A 96 8.46 -29.72 -2.19
N GLU A 97 9.34 -29.62 -3.19
CA GLU A 97 9.71 -30.75 -4.06
C GLU A 97 10.39 -31.87 -3.25
N GLY A 98 11.30 -31.54 -2.33
CA GLY A 98 11.96 -32.53 -1.47
C GLY A 98 11.07 -33.18 -0.41
N LYS A 99 9.91 -32.58 -0.09
CA LYS A 99 8.89 -33.18 0.79
C LYS A 99 7.93 -34.12 0.04
N SER A 100 7.85 -34.04 -1.28
CA SER A 100 7.00 -34.91 -2.11
C SER A 100 7.61 -36.31 -2.33
N GLU A 101 8.90 -36.51 -2.01
CA GLU A 101 9.64 -37.75 -2.24
C GLU A 101 9.75 -38.66 -0.99
N ARG A 102 9.00 -38.36 0.09
CA ARG A 102 8.89 -39.20 1.29
C ARG A 102 7.44 -39.58 1.56
#